data_AF-A0A6C1DQH9-F1
#
_entry.id   AF-A0A6C1DQH9-F1
#
_cell.length_a   1.000
_cell.length_b   1.000
_cell.length_c   1.000
_cell.angle_alpha   90.00
_cell.angle_beta   90.00
_cell.angle_gamma   90.00
#
_symmetry.space_group_name_H-M   'P 1'
#
loop_
_entity.id
_entity.type
_entity.pdbx_description
1 polymer ?
#
loop_
_entity_poly.entity_id
_entity_poly.type
_entity_poly.pdbx_seq_one_letter_code
_entity_poly.pdbx_strand_id
1 'polypeptide(L)'
;MSIPHSLFSAVLVFVALATTTLASTEACLPTNKREDGMNINFYEYTIGDKTTYLEPEYMGYKYSDTKKLGSVSGQTDLSIYYSPPCESTPTCVTYAVLKRDEDGYDPCGPLYETKKRDTEYCDPNTAYWSSDLFGFYTTPTNVTVEMTGYFLPPQTGSYTFKFATVDDSAILSVGGATAFDCCAQQQPPITSTNFTINGMKPWGGSLPPNVEGTVYMYAGFYYPMKVVYSNAVSWGTLPISVTLPDGTAISDDFEGYVYSFDDDLTQSDCTIPDPSNYTITGLISTTTEPWTGTFTSTSTEVTTITGTNGQPTDETVIVAKAPTTVTSSSLSSSSSEQITSSITS
;
A
#
# COMPACT_ATOMS: atom_id res chain seq x y z
N MET A 1 -81.61 -23.96 2.77
CA MET A 1 -80.23 -23.96 2.24
C MET A 1 -79.43 -23.01 3.08
N SER A 2 -78.63 -23.54 4.01
CA SER A 2 -77.85 -22.77 4.98
C SER A 2 -76.40 -23.26 4.89
N ILE A 3 -75.49 -22.34 4.59
CA ILE A 3 -74.05 -22.55 4.54
C ILE A 3 -73.46 -22.11 5.90
N PRO A 4 -72.53 -22.86 6.49
CA PRO A 4 -71.48 -22.28 7.32
C PRO A 4 -70.10 -22.63 6.72
N HIS A 5 -69.36 -21.65 6.19
CA HIS A 5 -68.33 -20.88 6.90
C HIS A 5 -67.12 -21.74 7.33
N SER A 6 -66.20 -21.96 6.38
CA SER A 6 -64.82 -22.37 6.69
C SER A 6 -64.03 -21.16 7.19
N LEU A 7 -63.62 -21.20 8.45
CA LEU A 7 -62.62 -20.30 9.02
C LEU A 7 -61.26 -20.57 8.35
N PHE A 8 -60.86 -19.71 7.40
CA PHE A 8 -59.48 -19.64 6.94
C PHE A 8 -58.68 -18.83 7.95
N SER A 9 -57.83 -19.51 8.73
CA SER A 9 -56.85 -18.86 9.61
C SER A 9 -55.63 -18.49 8.78
N ALA A 10 -55.49 -17.20 8.46
CA ALA A 10 -54.32 -16.68 7.77
C ALA A 10 -53.22 -16.40 8.81
N VAL A 11 -52.20 -17.27 8.85
CA VAL A 11 -50.97 -17.03 9.61
C VAL A 11 -50.10 -16.09 8.78
N LEU A 12 -50.02 -14.81 9.17
CA LEU A 12 -49.00 -13.90 8.66
C LEU A 12 -47.67 -14.20 9.39
N VAL A 13 -46.72 -14.77 8.66
CA VAL A 13 -45.32 -14.85 9.10
C VAL A 13 -44.65 -13.53 8.76
N PHE A 14 -44.37 -12.71 9.78
CA PHE A 14 -43.46 -11.58 9.64
C PHE A 14 -42.03 -12.13 9.58
N VAL A 15 -41.45 -12.16 8.38
CA VAL A 15 -40.00 -12.34 8.21
C VAL A 15 -39.35 -11.00 8.57
N ALA A 16 -38.76 -10.92 9.76
CA ALA A 16 -37.88 -9.82 10.11
C ALA A 16 -36.61 -9.95 9.25
N LEU A 17 -36.44 -9.07 8.26
CA LEU A 17 -35.13 -8.83 7.67
C LEU A 17 -34.26 -8.20 8.76
N ALA A 18 -33.39 -8.98 9.38
CA ALA A 18 -32.25 -8.43 10.09
C ALA A 18 -31.34 -7.80 9.04
N THR A 19 -31.45 -6.48 8.84
CA THR A 19 -30.38 -5.73 8.18
C THR A 19 -29.22 -5.71 9.18
N THR A 20 -28.28 -6.65 9.05
CA THR A 20 -26.97 -6.48 9.67
C THR A 20 -26.36 -5.25 9.02
N THR A 21 -26.36 -4.12 9.72
CA THR A 21 -25.54 -2.96 9.35
C THR A 21 -24.10 -3.45 9.39
N LEU A 22 -23.51 -3.74 8.23
CA LEU A 22 -22.07 -3.95 8.14
C LEU A 22 -21.43 -2.66 8.66
N ALA A 23 -20.68 -2.76 9.76
CA ALA A 23 -19.93 -1.61 10.26
C ALA A 23 -19.01 -1.14 9.13
N SER A 24 -19.01 0.16 8.85
CA SER A 24 -18.13 0.73 7.84
C SER A 24 -16.68 0.53 8.26
N THR A 25 -15.80 0.29 7.28
CA THR A 25 -14.37 0.25 7.50
C THR A 25 -13.88 1.63 7.94
N GLU A 26 -13.18 1.70 9.07
CA GLU A 26 -12.57 2.94 9.58
C GLU A 26 -11.51 3.44 8.58
N ALA A 27 -11.55 4.73 8.28
CA ALA A 27 -10.59 5.41 7.41
C ALA A 27 -9.99 6.60 8.13
N CYS A 28 -9.16 7.37 7.42
CA CYS A 28 -8.42 8.48 7.98
C CYS A 28 -8.45 9.72 7.06
N LEU A 29 -8.19 10.89 7.65
CA LEU A 29 -7.91 12.16 6.96
C LEU A 29 -6.63 12.81 7.51
N PRO A 30 -5.44 12.26 7.23
CA PRO A 30 -4.18 12.90 7.61
C PRO A 30 -4.03 14.27 6.95
N THR A 31 -3.54 15.25 7.70
CA THR A 31 -3.31 16.63 7.21
C THR A 31 -1.84 16.93 6.91
N ASN A 32 -0.94 16.02 7.32
CA ASN A 32 0.47 16.09 7.01
C ASN A 32 0.73 16.03 5.50
N LYS A 33 1.97 16.39 5.12
CA LYS A 33 2.42 16.27 3.74
C LYS A 33 2.27 14.83 3.27
N ARG A 34 1.51 14.65 2.19
CA ARG A 34 1.37 13.37 1.49
C ARG A 34 2.67 13.01 0.77
N GLU A 35 3.12 11.78 0.92
CA GLU A 35 4.20 11.18 0.16
C GLU A 35 3.67 10.04 -0.71
N ASP A 36 4.18 9.89 -1.92
CA ASP A 36 3.74 8.82 -2.82
C ASP A 36 4.34 7.48 -2.36
N GLY A 37 3.59 6.39 -2.52
CA GLY A 37 4.06 5.03 -2.24
C GLY A 37 3.94 4.60 -0.77
N MET A 38 4.28 3.34 -0.52
CA MET A 38 4.28 2.70 0.80
C MET A 38 5.70 2.68 1.40
N ASN A 39 5.77 2.65 2.74
CA ASN A 39 6.98 2.31 3.47
C ASN A 39 7.10 0.79 3.60
N ILE A 40 8.31 0.26 3.41
CA ILE A 40 8.60 -1.16 3.50
C ILE A 40 9.69 -1.41 4.54
N ASN A 41 9.35 -2.13 5.59
CA ASN A 41 10.27 -2.58 6.64
C ASN A 41 10.66 -4.04 6.41
N PHE A 42 11.91 -4.38 6.69
CA PHE A 42 12.44 -5.74 6.59
C PHE A 42 12.83 -6.25 7.96
N TYR A 43 12.48 -7.50 8.26
CA TYR A 43 12.73 -8.16 9.53
C TYR A 43 13.40 -9.52 9.31
N GLU A 44 14.23 -9.91 10.26
CA GLU A 44 14.90 -11.21 10.25
C GLU A 44 13.88 -12.35 10.27
N TYR A 45 14.05 -13.30 9.35
CA TYR A 45 13.33 -14.56 9.33
C TYR A 45 14.32 -15.73 9.25
N THR A 46 14.09 -16.76 10.06
CA THR A 46 15.00 -17.91 10.14
C THR A 46 14.84 -18.77 8.89
N ILE A 47 15.94 -19.01 8.17
CA ILE A 47 15.92 -19.87 6.98
C ILE A 47 15.42 -21.28 7.31
N GLY A 48 14.49 -21.79 6.50
CA GLY A 48 13.90 -23.11 6.66
C GLY A 48 12.89 -23.24 7.80
N ASP A 49 12.57 -22.16 8.52
CA ASP A 49 11.44 -22.14 9.45
C ASP A 49 10.13 -22.18 8.66
N LYS A 50 9.40 -23.28 8.81
CA LYS A 50 8.17 -23.57 8.05
C LYS A 50 6.91 -23.48 8.90
N THR A 51 7.05 -22.86 10.08
CA THR A 51 6.04 -22.89 11.14
C THR A 51 5.67 -21.50 11.60
N THR A 52 6.64 -20.62 11.85
CA THR A 52 6.37 -19.30 12.45
C THR A 52 5.49 -18.43 11.56
N TYR A 53 5.64 -18.49 10.23
CA TYR A 53 4.84 -17.69 9.30
C TYR A 53 3.36 -18.13 9.22
N LEU A 54 2.98 -19.24 9.86
CA LEU A 54 1.61 -19.74 9.96
C LEU A 54 0.86 -19.19 11.17
N GLU A 55 1.57 -18.58 12.11
CA GLU A 55 0.95 -18.03 13.31
C GLU A 55 0.31 -16.67 12.98
N PRO A 56 -1.02 -16.51 13.18
CA PRO A 56 -1.69 -15.24 12.92
C PRO A 56 -1.10 -14.08 13.74
N GLU A 57 -0.64 -14.36 14.96
CA GLU A 57 0.01 -13.35 15.80
C GLU A 57 1.37 -12.94 15.24
N TYR A 58 2.14 -13.89 14.70
CA TYR A 58 3.39 -13.59 14.02
C TYR A 58 3.15 -12.68 12.82
N MET A 59 2.28 -13.09 11.89
CA MET A 59 1.99 -12.33 10.68
C MET A 59 1.26 -11.00 10.97
N GLY A 60 0.52 -10.92 12.08
CA GLY A 60 -0.17 -9.69 12.50
C GLY A 60 0.76 -8.65 13.10
N TYR A 61 1.67 -9.07 13.99
CA TYR A 61 2.49 -8.13 14.77
C TYR A 61 3.83 -8.67 15.30
N LYS A 62 3.96 -9.96 15.67
CA LYS A 62 5.21 -10.44 16.32
C LYS A 62 6.42 -10.52 15.40
N TYR A 63 6.27 -10.36 14.08
CA TYR A 63 7.44 -10.15 13.22
C TYR A 63 8.28 -8.95 13.67
N SER A 64 7.66 -7.94 14.29
CA SER A 64 8.36 -6.75 14.80
C SER A 64 9.14 -7.00 16.10
N ASP A 65 8.91 -8.14 16.76
CA ASP A 65 9.73 -8.59 17.89
C ASP A 65 11.09 -9.14 17.43
N THR A 66 11.23 -9.48 16.13
CA THR A 66 12.50 -9.89 15.54
C THR A 66 13.33 -8.68 15.12
N LYS A 67 14.59 -8.91 14.73
CA LYS A 67 15.50 -7.83 14.36
C LYS A 67 15.05 -7.15 13.06
N LYS A 68 14.68 -5.87 13.15
CA LYS A 68 14.54 -4.99 11.98
C LYS A 68 15.89 -4.86 11.26
N LEU A 69 15.92 -5.23 9.98
CA LEU A 69 17.09 -5.20 9.11
C LEU A 69 17.29 -3.82 8.47
N GLY A 70 16.19 -3.14 8.14
CA GLY A 70 16.18 -1.83 7.51
C GLY A 70 14.81 -1.50 6.92
N SER A 71 14.76 -0.43 6.11
CA SER A 71 13.55 -0.01 5.43
C SER A 71 13.84 0.78 4.15
N VAL A 72 12.85 0.84 3.26
CA VAL A 72 12.79 1.73 2.10
C VAL A 72 11.42 2.41 2.05
N SER A 73 11.33 3.58 1.45
CA SER A 73 10.06 4.33 1.30
C SER A 73 9.73 4.55 -0.18
N GLY A 74 8.54 5.07 -0.44
CA GLY A 74 8.13 5.48 -1.78
C GLY A 74 7.86 4.35 -2.77
N GLN A 75 7.53 3.15 -2.29
CA GLN A 75 7.34 1.99 -3.15
C GLN A 75 5.89 1.93 -3.67
N THR A 76 5.72 1.90 -4.99
CA THR A 76 4.41 1.78 -5.66
C THR A 76 4.24 0.42 -6.36
N ASP A 77 5.32 -0.16 -6.88
CA ASP A 77 5.38 -1.57 -7.30
C ASP A 77 5.39 -2.45 -6.03
N LEU A 78 4.25 -3.09 -5.71
CA LEU A 78 4.08 -3.82 -4.43
C LEU A 78 4.25 -5.34 -4.54
N SER A 79 4.25 -5.92 -5.75
CA SER A 79 4.37 -7.37 -5.87
C SER A 79 5.79 -7.85 -5.58
N ILE A 80 5.89 -9.04 -5.01
CA ILE A 80 7.16 -9.69 -4.75
C ILE A 80 7.39 -10.77 -5.80
N TYR A 81 8.53 -10.67 -6.48
CA TYR A 81 9.05 -11.69 -7.39
C TYR A 81 10.53 -11.89 -7.10
N TYR A 82 10.87 -13.05 -6.54
CA TYR A 82 12.24 -13.44 -6.27
C TYR A 82 12.50 -14.85 -6.78
N SER A 83 13.61 -14.99 -7.51
CA SER A 83 14.15 -16.26 -7.93
C SER A 83 15.58 -16.39 -7.42
N PRO A 84 15.93 -17.47 -6.69
CA PRO A 84 17.31 -17.70 -6.28
C PRO A 84 18.22 -17.90 -7.51
N PRO A 85 19.55 -17.72 -7.38
CA PRO A 85 20.52 -17.83 -8.47
C PRO A 85 20.74 -19.27 -8.99
N CYS A 86 19.69 -20.07 -8.98
CA CYS A 86 19.65 -21.49 -9.31
C CYS A 86 19.39 -21.73 -10.79
N GLU A 87 20.20 -22.58 -11.45
CA GLU A 87 19.75 -23.26 -12.66
C GLU A 87 18.70 -24.30 -12.28
N SER A 88 17.43 -23.94 -12.34
CA SER A 88 16.46 -24.94 -12.78
C SER A 88 16.68 -25.11 -14.28
N THR A 89 16.95 -26.34 -14.75
CA THR A 89 16.63 -26.69 -16.15
C THR A 89 15.30 -26.04 -16.51
N PRO A 90 15.14 -25.42 -17.69
CA PRO A 90 13.92 -24.71 -18.05
C PRO A 90 12.79 -25.74 -18.24
N THR A 91 12.26 -26.26 -17.15
CA THR A 91 10.86 -26.65 -17.11
C THR A 91 10.15 -25.32 -17.24
N CYS A 92 9.42 -25.11 -18.33
CA CYS A 92 8.49 -24.00 -18.46
C CYS A 92 7.48 -24.11 -17.31
N VAL A 93 7.83 -23.55 -16.15
CA VAL A 93 6.95 -23.47 -14.99
C VAL A 93 6.10 -22.24 -15.24
N THR A 94 4.80 -22.50 -15.37
CA THR A 94 3.69 -21.58 -15.49
C THR A 94 3.50 -20.70 -14.24
N TYR A 95 4.57 -20.14 -13.69
CA TYR A 95 4.58 -19.31 -12.49
C TYR A 95 5.36 -17.99 -12.66
N ALA A 96 5.92 -17.73 -13.84
CA ALA A 96 6.44 -16.40 -14.16
C ALA A 96 5.26 -15.49 -14.56
N VAL A 97 4.66 -14.81 -13.58
CA VAL A 97 3.91 -13.58 -13.87
C VAL A 97 4.96 -12.50 -14.15
N LEU A 98 5.45 -12.49 -15.38
CA LEU A 98 6.24 -11.38 -15.90
C LEU A 98 5.32 -10.16 -16.04
N LYS A 99 5.88 -8.96 -15.83
CA LYS A 99 5.20 -7.68 -16.13
C LYS A 99 4.55 -7.76 -17.51
N ARG A 100 3.34 -7.19 -17.60
CA ARG A 100 2.51 -7.18 -18.81
C ARG A 100 3.19 -6.33 -19.90
N ASP A 101 3.95 -6.97 -20.78
CA ASP A 101 4.22 -6.39 -22.09
C ASP A 101 2.96 -6.54 -22.97
N GLU A 102 2.67 -5.50 -23.74
CA GLU A 102 1.38 -5.19 -24.38
C GLU A 102 0.95 -6.16 -25.50
N ASP A 103 1.77 -7.15 -25.86
CA ASP A 103 1.56 -7.98 -27.05
C ASP A 103 1.68 -9.48 -26.76
N GLY A 104 0.56 -10.13 -26.48
CA GLY A 104 0.40 -11.58 -26.64
C GLY A 104 1.10 -12.47 -25.61
N TYR A 105 0.37 -13.50 -25.17
CA TYR A 105 0.90 -14.54 -24.28
C TYR A 105 1.96 -15.38 -25.01
N ASP A 106 3.24 -15.08 -24.78
CA ASP A 106 4.35 -15.97 -25.10
C ASP A 106 4.87 -16.62 -23.80
N PRO A 107 4.55 -17.89 -23.53
CA PRO A 107 5.05 -18.61 -22.35
C PRO A 107 6.58 -18.84 -22.40
N CYS A 108 7.25 -18.40 -23.47
CA CYS A 108 8.70 -18.43 -23.68
C CYS A 108 9.24 -17.09 -24.22
N GLY A 109 8.48 -16.00 -24.05
CA GLY A 109 8.89 -14.65 -24.48
C GLY A 109 10.23 -14.26 -23.86
N PRO A 110 10.97 -13.30 -24.46
CA PRO A 110 12.36 -13.03 -24.10
C PRO A 110 12.42 -12.63 -22.63
N LEU A 111 12.75 -13.61 -21.79
CA LEU A 111 13.08 -13.41 -20.40
C LEU A 111 14.09 -12.27 -20.40
N TYR A 112 13.79 -11.19 -19.66
CA TYR A 112 14.80 -10.22 -19.25
C TYR A 112 16.08 -11.00 -19.00
N GLU A 113 17.12 -10.71 -19.79
CA GLU A 113 18.37 -11.47 -19.80
C GLU A 113 18.72 -11.84 -18.36
N THR A 114 18.44 -13.08 -17.99
CA THR A 114 18.88 -13.59 -16.71
C THR A 114 20.39 -13.59 -16.88
N LYS A 115 21.05 -12.57 -16.32
CA LYS A 115 22.50 -12.53 -16.23
C LYS A 115 22.90 -13.89 -15.71
N LYS A 116 23.48 -14.72 -16.59
CA LYS A 116 24.10 -15.99 -16.22
C LYS A 116 25.03 -15.68 -15.06
N ARG A 117 24.59 -15.98 -13.84
CA ARG A 117 25.46 -16.01 -12.68
C ARG A 117 26.04 -17.40 -12.67
N ASP A 118 27.36 -17.46 -12.85
CA ASP A 118 28.12 -18.68 -13.06
C ASP A 118 27.81 -19.78 -12.03
N THR A 119 27.93 -21.00 -12.53
CA THR A 119 27.43 -22.29 -12.08
C THR A 119 27.97 -22.83 -10.75
N GLU A 120 27.08 -23.29 -9.87
CA GLU A 120 27.18 -24.51 -9.04
C GLU A 120 25.76 -24.87 -8.58
N TYR A 121 25.43 -26.14 -8.35
CA TYR A 121 24.13 -26.57 -7.79
C TYR A 121 23.82 -25.71 -6.56
N CYS A 122 22.93 -24.74 -6.70
CA CYS A 122 22.51 -23.91 -5.59
C CYS A 122 21.75 -24.81 -4.59
N ASP A 123 22.12 -24.78 -3.33
CA ASP A 123 21.30 -25.42 -2.30
C ASP A 123 20.04 -24.57 -2.13
N PRO A 124 18.83 -25.12 -2.37
CA PRO A 124 17.59 -24.37 -2.20
C PRO A 124 17.41 -23.93 -0.74
N ASN A 125 18.05 -24.63 0.23
CA ASN A 125 17.96 -24.33 1.66
C ASN A 125 19.03 -23.34 2.16
N THR A 126 19.79 -22.72 1.26
CA THR A 126 20.80 -21.72 1.59
C THR A 126 20.27 -20.30 1.40
N ALA A 127 20.72 -19.38 2.26
CA ALA A 127 20.36 -17.98 2.18
C ALA A 127 21.11 -17.30 1.04
N TYR A 128 20.40 -16.59 0.17
CA TYR A 128 21.00 -15.83 -0.94
C TYR A 128 20.73 -14.35 -0.79
N TRP A 129 21.80 -13.55 -0.89
CA TRP A 129 21.70 -12.10 -0.83
C TRP A 129 21.32 -11.50 -2.18
N SER A 130 20.37 -10.58 -2.19
CA SER A 130 19.96 -9.83 -3.38
C SER A 130 19.33 -8.49 -3.00
N SER A 131 19.16 -7.62 -4.00
CA SER A 131 18.41 -6.36 -3.91
C SER A 131 17.08 -6.41 -4.66
N ASP A 132 16.63 -7.61 -5.08
CA ASP A 132 15.41 -7.77 -5.88
C ASP A 132 14.14 -7.33 -5.12
N LEU A 133 14.17 -7.35 -3.79
CA LEU A 133 13.07 -6.83 -2.97
C LEU A 133 13.24 -5.32 -2.76
N PHE A 134 12.56 -4.53 -3.60
CA PHE A 134 12.43 -3.07 -3.45
C PHE A 134 13.78 -2.33 -3.43
N GLY A 135 14.81 -2.89 -4.05
CA GLY A 135 16.17 -2.35 -4.06
C GLY A 135 16.95 -2.55 -2.74
N PHE A 136 16.33 -3.13 -1.71
CA PHE A 136 16.95 -3.31 -0.39
C PHE A 136 17.83 -4.57 -0.37
N TYR A 137 19.12 -4.41 -0.03
CA TYR A 137 20.07 -5.52 0.02
C TYR A 137 19.85 -6.39 1.27
N THR A 138 19.22 -7.56 1.07
CA THR A 138 18.84 -8.50 2.14
C THR A 138 18.94 -9.95 1.64
N THR A 139 18.40 -10.92 2.38
CA THR A 139 18.22 -12.32 1.96
C THR A 139 16.77 -12.62 1.60
N PRO A 140 16.31 -12.40 0.34
CA PRO A 140 14.92 -12.64 -0.05
C PRO A 140 14.45 -14.09 0.15
N THR A 141 15.38 -15.03 0.24
CA THR A 141 15.13 -16.43 0.60
C THR A 141 14.51 -16.60 1.97
N ASN A 142 14.79 -15.71 2.92
CA ASN A 142 14.39 -15.85 4.31
C ASN A 142 14.26 -14.46 4.94
N VAL A 143 13.09 -13.84 4.78
CA VAL A 143 12.83 -12.48 5.25
C VAL A 143 11.35 -12.31 5.52
N THR A 144 11.02 -11.48 6.51
CA THR A 144 9.66 -10.94 6.67
C THR A 144 9.66 -9.47 6.24
N VAL A 145 8.70 -9.10 5.41
CA VAL A 145 8.50 -7.77 4.85
C VAL A 145 7.17 -7.22 5.36
N GLU A 146 7.17 -6.00 5.87
CA GLU A 146 5.97 -5.25 6.23
C GLU A 146 5.87 -4.04 5.31
N MET A 147 4.78 -3.93 4.56
CA MET A 147 4.44 -2.76 3.74
C MET A 147 3.32 -1.99 4.44
N THR A 148 3.52 -0.71 4.75
CA THR A 148 2.50 0.16 5.34
C THR A 148 2.33 1.44 4.54
N GLY A 149 1.09 1.88 4.44
CA GLY A 149 0.68 3.10 3.75
C GLY A 149 -0.83 3.24 3.79
N TYR A 150 -1.36 4.20 3.05
CA TYR A 150 -2.79 4.48 2.94
C TYR A 150 -3.24 4.28 1.50
N PHE A 151 -4.28 3.48 1.31
CA PHE A 151 -4.96 3.36 0.03
C PHE A 151 -5.99 4.50 -0.13
N LEU A 152 -5.94 5.20 -1.25
CA LEU A 152 -6.85 6.28 -1.62
C LEU A 152 -7.80 5.80 -2.74
N PRO A 153 -9.06 5.47 -2.42
CA PRO A 153 -10.05 5.07 -3.41
C PRO A 153 -10.48 6.28 -4.26
N PRO A 154 -10.37 6.23 -5.60
CA PRO A 154 -10.89 7.29 -6.47
C PRO A 154 -12.42 7.24 -6.62
N GLN A 155 -13.04 6.10 -6.30
CA GLN A 155 -14.48 5.86 -6.47
C GLN A 155 -15.07 5.23 -5.20
N THR A 156 -16.30 5.58 -4.85
CA THR A 156 -17.01 4.91 -3.77
C THR A 156 -17.55 3.57 -4.28
N GLY A 157 -17.25 2.48 -3.58
CA GLY A 157 -17.72 1.15 -3.94
C GLY A 157 -16.88 0.02 -3.34
N SER A 158 -17.08 -1.18 -3.86
CA SER A 158 -16.34 -2.37 -3.44
C SER A 158 -15.01 -2.49 -4.16
N TYR A 159 -13.93 -2.66 -3.40
CA TYR A 159 -12.59 -2.95 -3.87
C TYR A 159 -12.24 -4.39 -3.48
N THR A 160 -11.88 -5.22 -4.46
CA THR A 160 -11.49 -6.60 -4.21
C THR A 160 -9.98 -6.74 -4.39
N PHE A 161 -9.27 -6.78 -3.27
CA PHE A 161 -7.83 -7.06 -3.24
C PHE A 161 -7.60 -8.56 -3.47
N LYS A 162 -6.47 -8.89 -4.08
CA LYS A 162 -6.16 -10.25 -4.51
C LYS A 162 -4.67 -10.54 -4.44
N PHE A 163 -4.35 -11.70 -3.88
CA PHE A 163 -3.07 -12.38 -4.09
C PHE A 163 -3.27 -13.50 -5.11
N ALA A 164 -2.66 -13.37 -6.30
CA ALA A 164 -2.81 -14.39 -7.34
C ALA A 164 -2.24 -15.74 -6.90
N THR A 165 -1.11 -15.69 -6.19
CA THR A 165 -0.46 -16.78 -5.48
C THR A 165 0.27 -16.22 -4.26
N VAL A 166 0.62 -17.08 -3.31
CA VAL A 166 1.42 -16.73 -2.13
C VAL A 166 2.50 -17.79 -1.95
N ASP A 167 3.74 -17.35 -1.84
CA ASP A 167 4.90 -18.20 -1.59
C ASP A 167 5.94 -17.42 -0.76
N ASP A 168 6.12 -17.65 0.54
CA ASP A 168 5.51 -18.72 1.36
C ASP A 168 4.19 -18.33 2.05
N SER A 169 4.12 -17.12 2.62
CA SER A 169 2.99 -16.67 3.44
C SER A 169 2.78 -15.16 3.38
N ALA A 170 1.52 -14.72 3.36
CA ALA A 170 1.18 -13.31 3.35
C ALA A 170 -0.17 -13.02 4.00
N ILE A 171 -0.31 -11.82 4.53
CA ILE A 171 -1.60 -11.23 4.92
C ILE A 171 -1.75 -9.84 4.32
N LEU A 172 -3.00 -9.40 4.16
CA LEU A 172 -3.36 -8.03 3.85
C LEU A 172 -4.43 -7.58 4.86
N SER A 173 -4.23 -6.41 5.45
CA SER A 173 -5.17 -5.75 6.34
C SER A 173 -5.49 -4.36 5.82
N VAL A 174 -6.75 -3.98 5.85
CA VAL A 174 -7.24 -2.66 5.43
C VAL A 174 -8.17 -2.06 6.48
N GLY A 175 -7.97 -0.78 6.77
CA GLY A 175 -8.77 0.02 7.69
C GLY A 175 -8.03 0.40 8.96
N GLY A 176 -8.47 1.51 9.56
CA GLY A 176 -8.02 1.95 10.88
C GLY A 176 -8.33 0.90 11.95
N ALA A 177 -7.46 0.83 12.97
CA ALA A 177 -7.46 -0.20 14.01
C ALA A 177 -7.41 -1.67 13.49
N THR A 178 -7.17 -1.88 12.18
CA THR A 178 -7.07 -3.19 11.54
C THR A 178 -5.70 -3.38 10.87
N ALA A 179 -5.29 -2.44 10.02
CA ALA A 179 -3.93 -2.39 9.49
C ALA A 179 -2.97 -1.77 10.53
N PHE A 180 -3.25 -0.52 10.88
CA PHE A 180 -2.60 0.30 11.90
C PHE A 180 -3.53 1.49 12.24
N ASP A 181 -3.22 2.25 13.28
CA ASP A 181 -4.06 3.38 13.71
C ASP A 181 -3.89 4.60 12.79
N CYS A 182 -4.95 5.41 12.64
CA CYS A 182 -4.88 6.63 11.82
C CYS A 182 -3.79 7.60 12.31
N CYS A 183 -3.10 8.24 11.36
CA CYS A 183 -1.95 9.12 11.62
C CYS A 183 -0.79 8.51 12.44
N ALA A 184 -0.69 7.18 12.46
CA ALA A 184 0.29 6.41 13.24
C ALA A 184 0.96 5.30 12.40
N GLN A 185 1.24 5.58 11.11
CA GLN A 185 1.80 4.62 10.16
C GLN A 185 3.17 4.06 10.60
N GLN A 186 3.99 4.84 11.30
CA GLN A 186 5.35 4.49 11.69
C GLN A 186 5.44 3.89 13.11
N GLN A 187 4.30 3.76 13.81
CA GLN A 187 4.23 3.11 15.11
C GLN A 187 4.43 1.58 15.00
N PRO A 188 4.80 0.91 16.11
CA PRO A 188 4.81 -0.55 16.17
C PRO A 188 3.45 -1.15 15.74
N PRO A 189 3.44 -2.34 15.12
CA PRO A 189 2.21 -2.92 14.61
C PRO A 189 1.21 -3.20 15.73
N ILE A 190 -0.04 -2.83 15.48
CA ILE A 190 -1.16 -3.18 16.36
C ILE A 190 -1.41 -4.70 16.35
N THR A 191 -2.05 -5.21 17.39
CA THR A 191 -2.25 -6.65 17.59
C THR A 191 -3.43 -7.26 16.83
N SER A 192 -3.97 -6.55 15.84
CA SER A 192 -5.12 -7.04 15.06
C SER A 192 -4.73 -8.21 14.18
N THR A 193 -5.54 -9.26 14.22
CA THR A 193 -5.46 -10.44 13.33
C THR A 193 -6.69 -10.56 12.42
N ASN A 194 -7.48 -9.48 12.31
CA ASN A 194 -8.64 -9.40 11.43
C ASN A 194 -8.21 -9.08 10.00
N PHE A 195 -7.60 -10.06 9.33
CA PHE A 195 -7.04 -9.87 7.99
C PHE A 195 -8.14 -9.76 6.93
N THR A 196 -7.98 -8.81 6.01
CA THR A 196 -8.78 -8.71 4.78
C THR A 196 -8.47 -9.87 3.84
N ILE A 197 -7.18 -10.22 3.69
CA ILE A 197 -6.74 -11.46 3.01
C ILE A 197 -5.86 -12.25 3.96
N ASN A 198 -6.20 -13.52 4.14
CA ASN A 198 -5.35 -14.49 4.82
C ASN A 198 -4.76 -15.46 3.80
N GLY A 199 -3.50 -15.24 3.44
CA GLY A 199 -2.72 -16.07 2.53
C GLY A 199 -1.76 -17.03 3.23
N MET A 200 -1.99 -17.39 4.48
CA MET A 200 -1.15 -18.35 5.20
C MET A 200 -1.48 -19.78 4.75
N LYS A 201 -0.47 -20.56 4.37
CA LYS A 201 -0.61 -21.98 3.97
C LYS A 201 0.51 -22.84 4.57
N PRO A 202 0.22 -24.06 5.07
CA PRO A 202 1.27 -24.94 5.58
C PRO A 202 2.27 -25.31 4.47
N TRP A 203 3.50 -25.67 4.86
CA TRP A 203 4.51 -26.12 3.91
C TRP A 203 4.01 -27.30 3.05
N GLY A 204 4.18 -27.20 1.73
CA GLY A 204 3.67 -28.18 0.76
C GLY A 204 2.14 -28.19 0.62
N GLY A 205 1.43 -27.31 1.34
CA GLY A 205 0.02 -27.03 1.16
C GLY A 205 -0.24 -26.12 -0.04
N SER A 206 -1.50 -26.02 -0.42
CA SER A 206 -1.97 -25.14 -1.48
C SER A 206 -3.03 -24.17 -0.97
N LEU A 207 -3.06 -22.99 -1.56
CA LEU A 207 -4.19 -22.08 -1.49
C LEU A 207 -5.03 -22.25 -2.76
N PRO A 208 -6.33 -21.92 -2.72
CA PRO A 208 -7.05 -21.69 -3.97
C PRO A 208 -6.33 -20.60 -4.77
N PRO A 209 -6.32 -20.68 -6.12
CA PRO A 209 -5.81 -19.59 -6.93
C PRO A 209 -6.64 -18.34 -6.63
N ASN A 210 -5.99 -17.17 -6.60
CA ASN A 210 -6.65 -15.89 -6.32
C ASN A 210 -7.29 -15.83 -4.94
N VAL A 211 -6.49 -15.75 -3.88
CA VAL A 211 -7.03 -15.48 -2.54
C VAL A 211 -7.42 -14.01 -2.48
N GLU A 212 -8.69 -13.74 -2.17
CA GLU A 212 -9.30 -12.42 -2.31
C GLU A 212 -9.89 -11.92 -0.99
N GLY A 213 -9.99 -10.61 -0.87
CA GLY A 213 -10.65 -9.91 0.23
C GLY A 213 -11.28 -8.63 -0.28
N THR A 214 -12.57 -8.43 0.03
CA THR A 214 -13.32 -7.26 -0.45
C THR A 214 -13.56 -6.27 0.67
N VAL A 215 -13.31 -4.99 0.39
CA VAL A 215 -13.57 -3.86 1.29
C VAL A 215 -14.42 -2.84 0.56
N TYR A 216 -15.51 -2.40 1.19
CA TYR A 216 -16.25 -1.25 0.69
C TYR A 216 -15.57 0.04 1.16
N MET A 217 -15.25 0.93 0.22
CA MET A 217 -14.53 2.17 0.50
C MET A 217 -15.29 3.37 -0.06
N TYR A 218 -15.15 4.51 0.62
CA TYR A 218 -15.70 5.80 0.20
C TYR A 218 -14.58 6.63 -0.43
N ALA A 219 -14.85 7.21 -1.60
CA ALA A 219 -13.87 8.01 -2.33
C ALA A 219 -13.31 9.16 -1.48
N GLY A 220 -12.02 9.43 -1.59
CA GLY A 220 -11.37 10.58 -0.95
C GLY A 220 -10.95 10.39 0.51
N PHE A 221 -11.26 9.26 1.15
CA PHE A 221 -10.72 8.92 2.47
C PHE A 221 -9.49 8.03 2.36
N TYR A 222 -8.52 8.21 3.26
CA TYR A 222 -7.29 7.39 3.27
C TYR A 222 -7.50 6.15 4.14
N TYR A 223 -7.41 4.97 3.54
CA TYR A 223 -7.58 3.70 4.26
C TYR A 223 -6.21 3.11 4.63
N PRO A 224 -5.86 2.98 5.92
CA PRO A 224 -4.65 2.27 6.33
C PRO A 224 -4.58 0.90 5.67
N MET A 225 -3.46 0.59 5.03
CA MET A 225 -3.21 -0.64 4.30
C MET A 225 -1.89 -1.23 4.77
N LYS A 226 -1.93 -2.49 5.22
CA LYS A 226 -0.76 -3.24 5.68
C LYS A 226 -0.68 -4.57 4.97
N VAL A 227 0.46 -4.86 4.35
CA VAL A 227 0.80 -6.18 3.82
C VAL A 227 1.97 -6.72 4.63
N VAL A 228 1.86 -7.95 5.11
CA VAL A 228 2.99 -8.65 5.72
C VAL A 228 3.24 -9.91 4.92
N TYR A 229 4.46 -10.07 4.44
CA TYR A 229 4.92 -11.20 3.64
C TYR A 229 6.09 -11.87 4.33
N SER A 230 6.13 -13.20 4.35
CA SER A 230 7.30 -13.95 4.80
C SER A 230 7.70 -14.99 3.77
N ASN A 231 9.00 -15.05 3.50
CA ASN A 231 9.62 -16.15 2.80
C ASN A 231 10.49 -16.97 3.76
N ALA A 232 10.44 -18.28 3.67
CA ALA A 232 11.24 -19.19 4.50
C ALA A 232 12.42 -19.79 3.75
N VAL A 233 12.29 -20.00 2.43
CA VAL A 233 13.34 -20.63 1.63
C VAL A 233 13.15 -20.42 0.12
N SER A 234 14.25 -20.45 -0.66
CA SER A 234 14.22 -20.51 -2.13
C SER A 234 13.44 -19.37 -2.82
N TRP A 235 12.38 -19.66 -3.58
CA TRP A 235 11.60 -18.67 -4.35
C TRP A 235 10.75 -17.81 -3.43
N GLY A 236 10.40 -16.62 -3.87
CA GLY A 236 9.45 -15.77 -3.18
C GLY A 236 8.48 -15.13 -4.16
N THR A 237 7.18 -15.32 -3.97
CA THR A 237 6.17 -14.83 -4.92
C THR A 237 4.93 -14.30 -4.21
N LEU A 238 4.58 -13.04 -4.45
CA LEU A 238 3.34 -12.41 -3.98
C LEU A 238 2.84 -11.38 -5.02
N PRO A 239 2.08 -11.79 -6.04
CA PRO A 239 1.49 -10.87 -7.00
C PRO A 239 0.27 -10.20 -6.38
N ILE A 240 0.32 -8.88 -6.21
CA ILE A 240 -0.73 -8.09 -5.57
C ILE A 240 -1.54 -7.35 -6.62
N SER A 241 -2.87 -7.40 -6.50
CA SER A 241 -3.77 -6.65 -7.37
C SER A 241 -5.03 -6.23 -6.63
N VAL A 242 -5.74 -5.25 -7.18
CA VAL A 242 -7.06 -4.82 -6.73
C VAL A 242 -7.99 -4.62 -7.93
N THR A 243 -9.20 -5.12 -7.83
CA THR A 243 -10.29 -4.78 -8.75
C THR A 243 -11.08 -3.62 -8.16
N LEU A 244 -11.15 -2.51 -8.89
CA LEU A 244 -11.86 -1.29 -8.52
C LEU A 244 -13.39 -1.46 -8.72
N PRO A 245 -14.23 -0.54 -8.18
CA PRO A 245 -15.69 -0.61 -8.32
C PRO A 245 -16.20 -0.61 -9.76
N ASP A 246 -15.49 0.02 -10.70
CA ASP A 246 -15.84 0.04 -12.13
C ASP A 246 -15.40 -1.22 -12.90
N GLY A 247 -14.74 -2.17 -12.22
CA GLY A 247 -14.23 -3.42 -12.79
C GLY A 247 -12.80 -3.33 -13.34
N THR A 248 -12.17 -2.15 -13.31
CA THR A 248 -10.75 -2.00 -13.67
C THR A 248 -9.88 -2.76 -12.68
N ALA A 249 -8.87 -3.48 -13.17
CA ALA A 249 -7.90 -4.19 -12.33
C ALA A 249 -6.55 -3.49 -12.35
N ILE A 250 -6.07 -3.08 -11.18
CA ILE A 250 -4.72 -2.60 -10.95
C ILE A 250 -3.88 -3.79 -10.46
N SER A 251 -2.67 -3.95 -10.98
CA SER A 251 -1.80 -5.09 -10.67
C SER A 251 -0.37 -4.61 -10.62
N ASP A 252 0.34 -5.05 -9.59
CA ASP A 252 1.72 -4.70 -9.30
C ASP A 252 1.97 -3.23 -8.94
N ASP A 253 1.78 -2.32 -9.89
CA ASP A 253 1.98 -0.89 -9.70
C ASP A 253 0.72 -0.22 -9.15
N PHE A 254 0.80 0.30 -7.94
CA PHE A 254 -0.26 1.03 -7.24
C PHE A 254 0.01 2.54 -7.21
N GLU A 255 0.86 3.07 -8.09
CA GLU A 255 1.08 4.51 -8.23
C GLU A 255 -0.25 5.27 -8.37
N GLY A 256 -0.40 6.36 -7.61
CA GLY A 256 -1.65 7.14 -7.55
C GLY A 256 -2.71 6.57 -6.61
N TYR A 257 -2.55 5.36 -6.08
CA TYR A 257 -3.49 4.74 -5.14
C TYR A 257 -2.93 4.57 -3.73
N VAL A 258 -1.62 4.44 -3.56
CA VAL A 258 -0.99 4.25 -2.24
C VAL A 258 -0.08 5.42 -1.87
N TYR A 259 -0.19 5.85 -0.62
CA TYR A 259 0.50 7.01 -0.08
C TYR A 259 1.02 6.75 1.33
N SER A 260 1.96 7.57 1.78
CA SER A 260 2.45 7.58 3.16
C SER A 260 2.34 8.96 3.77
N PHE A 261 2.23 9.00 5.10
CA PHE A 261 2.24 10.21 5.91
C PHE A 261 3.12 9.98 7.13
N ASP A 262 3.93 10.98 7.49
CA ASP A 262 4.61 10.99 8.79
C ASP A 262 3.59 11.00 9.92
N ASP A 263 3.94 10.36 11.04
CA ASP A 263 3.08 10.28 12.21
C ASP A 263 2.71 11.68 12.74
N ASP A 264 1.43 11.90 12.99
CA ASP A 264 0.92 13.02 13.79
C ASP A 264 -0.12 12.51 14.78
N LEU A 265 0.40 12.00 15.89
CA LEU A 265 -0.41 11.47 16.99
C LEU A 265 -1.19 12.58 17.74
N THR A 266 -0.97 13.86 17.40
CA THR A 266 -1.67 14.99 17.99
C THR A 266 -2.88 15.44 17.18
N GLN A 267 -3.01 14.98 15.92
CA GLN A 267 -4.16 15.28 15.07
C GLN A 267 -5.41 14.53 15.56
N SER A 268 -6.23 15.19 16.38
CA SER A 268 -7.41 14.60 17.03
C SER A 268 -8.55 14.21 16.08
N ASP A 269 -8.60 14.78 14.87
CA ASP A 269 -9.64 14.54 13.86
C ASP A 269 -9.17 13.65 12.71
N CYS A 270 -8.01 12.98 12.86
CA CYS A 270 -7.47 12.11 11.82
C CYS A 270 -8.33 10.86 11.59
N THR A 271 -8.89 10.27 12.65
CA THR A 271 -9.69 9.04 12.56
C THR A 271 -11.11 9.33 12.09
N ILE A 272 -11.56 8.59 11.08
CA ILE A 272 -12.92 8.62 10.55
C ILE A 272 -13.57 7.24 10.77
N PRO A 273 -14.27 7.03 11.90
CA PRO A 273 -14.80 5.72 12.28
C PRO A 273 -15.84 5.16 11.30
N ASP A 274 -16.64 6.05 10.69
CA ASP A 274 -17.66 5.66 9.71
C ASP A 274 -17.74 6.69 8.58
N PRO A 275 -16.91 6.53 7.51
CA PRO A 275 -16.89 7.44 6.37
C PRO A 275 -18.24 7.65 5.68
N SER A 276 -19.22 6.76 5.85
CA SER A 276 -20.56 6.92 5.27
C SER A 276 -21.34 8.11 5.83
N ASN A 277 -21.03 8.49 7.08
CA ASN A 277 -21.66 9.61 7.78
C ASN A 277 -20.95 10.95 7.52
N TYR A 278 -19.85 10.95 6.76
CA TYR A 278 -19.08 12.14 6.46
C TYR A 278 -19.37 12.58 5.02
N THR A 279 -19.91 13.78 4.87
CA THR A 279 -19.89 14.49 3.59
C THR A 279 -18.51 15.13 3.46
N ILE A 280 -17.64 14.58 2.60
CA ILE A 280 -16.40 15.27 2.22
C ILE A 280 -16.82 16.58 1.54
N THR A 281 -16.80 17.68 2.29
CA THR A 281 -17.08 19.02 1.78
C THR A 281 -15.77 19.77 1.81
N GLY A 282 -15.15 19.96 0.65
CA GLY A 282 -13.92 20.74 0.53
C GLY A 282 -12.70 20.06 1.15
N LEU A 283 -12.14 19.06 0.47
CA LEU A 283 -10.73 18.72 0.67
C LEU A 283 -9.91 19.88 0.10
N ILE A 284 -9.19 20.59 0.97
CA ILE A 284 -8.17 21.56 0.55
C ILE A 284 -6.82 20.83 0.59
N SER A 285 -6.32 20.44 -0.58
CA SER A 285 -4.98 19.87 -0.70
C SER A 285 -4.01 20.99 -1.05
N THR A 286 -2.86 21.10 -0.35
CA THR A 286 -1.85 22.12 -0.65
C THR A 286 -0.58 21.44 -1.16
N THR A 287 -0.22 21.71 -2.41
CA THR A 287 1.01 21.21 -3.04
C THR A 287 2.02 22.34 -3.14
N THR A 288 3.27 22.10 -2.73
CA THR A 288 4.37 23.05 -2.94
C THR A 288 5.34 22.52 -3.98
N GLU A 289 5.56 23.30 -5.04
CA GLU A 289 6.51 22.95 -6.11
C GLU A 289 7.67 23.95 -6.14
N PRO A 290 8.93 23.48 -6.28
CA PRO A 290 10.06 24.36 -6.55
C PRO A 290 9.91 25.03 -7.92
N TRP A 291 10.16 26.33 -8.00
CA TRP A 291 9.94 27.13 -9.20
C TRP A 291 11.12 28.06 -9.50
N THR A 292 11.41 28.26 -10.80
CA THR A 292 12.56 29.02 -11.30
C THR A 292 12.31 30.53 -11.42
N GLY A 293 11.10 31.00 -11.12
CA GLY A 293 10.74 32.42 -11.15
C GLY A 293 11.23 33.21 -9.92
N THR A 294 11.08 34.53 -9.99
CA THR A 294 11.58 35.48 -8.96
C THR A 294 10.57 35.85 -7.88
N PHE A 295 9.33 35.36 -7.97
CA PHE A 295 8.25 35.62 -7.03
C PHE A 295 7.47 34.34 -6.74
N THR A 296 6.87 34.26 -5.55
CA THR A 296 5.96 33.17 -5.19
C THR A 296 4.69 33.25 -6.02
N SER A 297 4.28 32.14 -6.63
CA SER A 297 3.03 32.05 -7.40
C SER A 297 2.09 31.03 -6.76
N THR A 298 0.85 31.43 -6.50
CA THR A 298 -0.19 30.53 -5.98
C THR A 298 -1.25 30.30 -7.06
N SER A 299 -1.51 29.04 -7.40
CA SER A 299 -2.63 28.63 -8.25
C SER A 299 -3.64 27.85 -7.43
N THR A 300 -4.91 27.99 -7.77
CA THR A 300 -6.00 27.21 -7.17
C THR A 300 -6.68 26.43 -8.28
N GLU A 301 -6.63 25.12 -8.19
CA GLU A 301 -7.34 24.20 -9.07
C GLU A 301 -8.55 23.66 -8.32
N VAL A 302 -9.71 23.63 -8.97
CA VAL A 302 -10.93 23.07 -8.38
C VAL A 302 -11.39 21.93 -9.26
N THR A 303 -11.45 20.73 -8.68
CA THR A 303 -11.95 19.52 -9.33
C THR A 303 -13.28 19.14 -8.70
N THR A 304 -14.35 19.13 -9.49
CA THR A 304 -15.66 18.69 -9.02
C THR A 304 -15.84 17.20 -9.32
N ILE A 305 -15.90 16.38 -8.28
CA ILE A 305 -16.19 14.95 -8.34
C ILE A 305 -17.64 14.75 -7.92
N THR A 306 -18.47 14.18 -8.78
CA THR A 306 -19.87 13.87 -8.42
C THR A 306 -19.92 12.50 -7.77
N GLY A 307 -20.30 12.44 -6.49
CA GLY A 307 -20.47 11.20 -5.75
C GLY A 307 -21.71 10.41 -6.19
N THR A 308 -21.80 9.14 -5.78
CA THR A 308 -22.94 8.24 -6.06
C THR A 308 -24.27 8.69 -5.41
N ASN A 309 -24.25 9.69 -4.53
CA ASN A 309 -25.42 10.39 -3.98
C ASN A 309 -25.97 11.50 -4.90
N GLY A 310 -25.34 11.73 -6.06
CA GLY A 310 -25.74 12.77 -7.02
C GLY A 310 -25.38 14.20 -6.58
N GLN A 311 -24.60 14.37 -5.52
CA GLN A 311 -24.12 15.68 -5.06
C GLN A 311 -22.71 15.94 -5.62
N PRO A 312 -22.44 17.17 -6.12
CA PRO A 312 -21.10 17.58 -6.51
C PRO A 312 -20.22 17.80 -5.28
N THR A 313 -19.02 17.23 -5.30
CA THR A 313 -17.96 17.47 -4.31
C THR A 313 -16.86 18.29 -4.98
N ASP A 314 -16.55 19.46 -4.44
CA ASP A 314 -15.42 20.27 -4.91
C ASP A 314 -14.15 19.92 -4.11
N GLU A 315 -13.13 19.42 -4.79
CA GLU A 315 -11.76 19.35 -4.30
C GLU A 315 -11.05 20.64 -4.71
N THR A 316 -10.37 21.29 -3.77
CA THR A 316 -9.59 22.49 -4.04
C THR A 316 -8.12 22.19 -3.82
N VAL A 317 -7.34 22.16 -4.90
CA VAL A 317 -5.88 22.01 -4.85
C VAL A 317 -5.24 23.39 -4.91
N ILE A 318 -4.54 23.78 -3.85
CA ILE A 318 -3.75 25.01 -3.80
C ILE A 318 -2.30 24.66 -4.15
N VAL A 319 -1.85 25.05 -5.34
CA VAL A 319 -0.47 24.87 -5.78
C VAL A 319 0.33 26.13 -5.47
N ALA A 320 1.25 26.05 -4.51
CA ALA A 320 2.17 27.13 -4.16
C ALA A 320 3.56 26.88 -4.75
N LYS A 321 4.01 27.77 -5.64
CA LYS A 321 5.31 27.74 -6.31
C LYS A 321 6.25 28.75 -5.67
N ALA A 322 7.32 28.30 -5.01
CA ALA A 322 8.27 29.17 -4.33
C ALA A 322 9.63 29.23 -5.03
N PRO A 323 10.32 30.39 -5.08
CA PRO A 323 11.66 30.52 -5.66
C PRO A 323 12.68 29.66 -4.92
N THR A 324 13.45 28.85 -5.64
CA THR A 324 14.60 28.13 -5.07
C THR A 324 15.75 29.12 -4.86
N THR A 325 16.02 29.55 -3.64
CA THR A 325 17.21 30.37 -3.32
C THR A 325 18.47 29.53 -3.41
N VAL A 326 19.04 29.42 -4.61
CA VAL A 326 20.42 28.97 -4.77
C VAL A 326 21.32 30.08 -4.20
N THR A 327 21.69 29.94 -2.94
CA THR A 327 22.70 30.82 -2.32
C THR A 327 24.08 30.33 -2.76
N SER A 328 24.50 30.67 -3.97
CA SER A 328 25.90 30.58 -4.38
C SER A 328 26.64 31.80 -3.84
N SER A 329 27.21 31.65 -2.64
CA SER A 329 28.15 32.61 -2.05
C SER A 329 29.45 32.62 -2.85
N SER A 330 29.50 33.42 -3.92
CA SER A 330 30.77 33.88 -4.48
C SER A 330 31.14 35.21 -3.81
N LEU A 331 32.08 35.12 -2.87
CA LEU A 331 32.78 36.27 -2.31
C LEU A 331 33.51 36.99 -3.45
N SER A 332 32.97 38.13 -3.88
CA SER A 332 33.69 39.06 -4.74
C SER A 332 34.51 40.00 -3.85
N SER A 333 35.83 39.83 -3.88
CA SER A 333 36.76 40.82 -3.38
C SER A 333 36.69 42.07 -4.26
N SER A 334 36.26 43.20 -3.71
CA SER A 334 36.51 44.51 -4.31
C SER A 334 37.30 45.38 -3.33
N SER A 335 38.55 45.61 -3.70
CA SER A 335 39.43 46.60 -3.10
C SER A 335 39.02 47.98 -3.60
N SER A 336 38.80 48.95 -2.71
CA SER A 336 38.82 50.37 -3.06
C SER A 336 39.19 51.22 -1.84
N GLU A 337 40.45 51.63 -1.86
CA GLU A 337 41.00 52.96 -1.56
C GLU A 337 40.56 53.71 -0.28
N GLN A 338 41.54 53.87 0.61
CA GLN A 338 41.58 54.91 1.63
C GLN A 338 41.54 56.31 0.99
N ILE A 339 40.58 57.13 1.44
CA ILE A 339 40.75 58.59 1.47
C ILE A 339 40.37 59.05 2.88
N THR A 340 41.37 59.30 3.71
CA THR A 340 41.22 59.94 5.03
C THR A 340 41.16 61.44 4.84
N SER A 341 40.13 62.05 5.42
CA SER A 341 39.88 63.49 5.44
C SER A 341 40.89 64.24 6.30
N SER A 342 41.46 65.31 5.75
CA SER A 342 42.15 66.37 6.47
C SER A 342 41.14 67.40 6.99
N ILE A 343 41.13 67.62 8.30
CA ILE A 343 40.39 68.69 8.98
C ILE A 343 41.17 69.99 8.81
N THR A 344 40.53 71.03 8.27
CA THR A 344 40.99 72.43 8.27
C THR A 344 40.91 73.04 9.67
N SER A 345 41.86 73.92 9.98
CA SER A 345 41.54 75.17 10.70
C SER A 345 40.79 76.12 9.78
#